data_AF-A0A9E5UAR4-F1
#
_entry.id   AF-A0A9E5UAR4-F1
#
_cell.length_a   1.000
_cell.length_b   1.000
_cell.length_c   1.000
_cell.angle_alpha   90.00
_cell.angle_beta   90.00
_cell.angle_gamma   90.00
#
_symmetry.space_group_name_H-M   'P 1'
#
loop_
_entity.id
_entity.type
_entity.pdbx_description
1 polymer ?
#
loop_
_entity_poly.entity_id
_entity_poly.type
_entity_poly.pdbx_seq_one_letter_code
_entity_poly.pdbx_strand_id
1 'polypeptide(L)'
;DPQAHNDYAWLLATHEEAELRDGKLAIEFAERAVARERTATYLDTLAAAYAEAGRFDDAVSTQEQAIAMLNEAEQELRGELAEHLDAYRAGRPWRE
;
A
#
# COMPACT_ATOMS: atom_id res chain seq x y z
N ASP A 1 16.15 3.50 -7.60
CA ASP A 1 15.70 2.12 -7.59
C ASP A 1 14.27 2.09 -7.05
N PRO A 2 13.26 1.77 -7.88
CA PRO A 2 11.86 1.78 -7.45
C PRO A 2 11.57 0.78 -6.32
N GLN A 3 12.27 -0.37 -6.29
CA GLN A 3 12.09 -1.37 -5.25
C GLN A 3 12.51 -0.82 -3.89
N ALA A 4 13.70 -0.21 -3.78
CA ALA A 4 14.16 0.40 -2.53
C ALA A 4 13.25 1.53 -2.03
N HIS A 5 12.59 2.28 -2.94
CA HIS A 5 11.58 3.27 -2.53
C HIS A 5 10.32 2.58 -1.99
N ASN A 6 9.88 1.51 -2.65
CA ASN A 6 8.73 0.73 -2.22
C ASN A 6 8.95 0.11 -0.83
N ASP A 7 10.06 -0.60 -0.63
CA ASP A 7 10.33 -1.31 0.63
C ASP A 7 10.41 -0.34 1.81
N TYR A 8 11.00 0.84 1.59
CA TYR A 8 11.05 1.87 2.62
C TYR A 8 9.66 2.50 2.88
N ALA A 9 8.86 2.70 1.83
CA ALA A 9 7.49 3.19 1.98
C ALA A 9 6.60 2.21 2.74
N TRP A 10 6.73 0.90 2.49
CA TRP A 10 6.01 -0.15 3.20
C TRP A 10 6.32 -0.07 4.70
N LEU A 11 7.61 -0.07 5.06
CA LEU A 11 8.06 0.04 6.45
C LEU A 11 7.45 1.27 7.15
N LEU A 12 7.51 2.44 6.50
CA LEU A 12 6.96 3.67 7.06
C LEU A 12 5.43 3.67 7.19
N ALA A 13 4.72 2.83 6.44
CA ALA A 13 3.27 2.75 6.44
C ALA A 13 2.73 1.71 7.42
N THR A 14 3.36 0.53 7.51
CA THR A 14 2.77 -0.66 8.13
C THR A 14 3.40 -1.08 9.45
N HIS A 15 4.59 -0.59 9.80
CA HIS A 15 5.30 -1.07 11.00
C HIS A 15 4.43 -1.05 12.27
N GLU A 16 4.48 -2.10 13.11
CA GLU A 16 3.75 -2.16 14.39
C GLU A 16 4.05 -0.98 15.34
N GLU A 17 5.33 -0.62 15.51
CA GLU A 17 5.80 0.49 16.34
C GLU A 17 5.45 1.85 15.73
N ALA A 18 4.77 2.70 16.51
CA ALA A 18 4.25 3.96 16.02
C ALA A 18 5.34 4.99 15.69
N GLU A 19 6.48 4.90 16.38
CA GLU A 19 7.63 5.78 16.25
C GLU A 19 8.37 5.59 14.93
N LEU A 20 8.17 4.44 14.27
CA LEU A 20 8.80 4.09 13.00
C LEU A 20 7.90 4.38 11.79
N ARG A 21 6.65 4.77 12.03
CA ARG A 21 5.71 5.13 10.97
C ARG A 21 5.78 6.62 10.63
N ASP A 22 5.67 6.91 9.34
CA ASP A 22 5.48 8.26 8.82
C ASP A 22 4.68 8.19 7.52
N GLY A 23 3.34 8.34 7.64
CA GLY A 23 2.45 8.27 6.49
C GLY A 23 2.73 9.31 5.40
N LYS A 24 3.27 10.49 5.74
CA LYS A 24 3.60 11.51 4.73
C LYS A 24 4.81 11.09 3.93
N LEU A 25 5.85 10.62 4.61
CA LEU A 25 7.06 10.16 3.97
C LEU A 25 6.81 8.85 3.19
N ALA A 26 5.98 7.95 3.73
CA ALA A 26 5.55 6.74 3.04
C ALA A 26 4.89 7.07 1.69
N ILE A 27 3.99 8.06 1.63
CA ILE A 27 3.36 8.50 0.38
C ILE A 27 4.41 8.99 -0.61
N GLU A 28 5.36 9.84 -0.18
CA GLU A 28 6.40 10.38 -1.06
C GLU A 28 7.23 9.26 -1.72
N PHE A 29 7.63 8.24 -0.95
CA PHE A 29 8.41 7.13 -1.47
C PHE A 29 7.57 6.18 -2.34
N ALA A 30 6.34 5.87 -1.93
CA ALA A 30 5.43 5.01 -2.70
C ALA A 30 5.06 5.63 -4.05
N GLU A 31 4.74 6.93 -4.09
CA GLU A 31 4.46 7.65 -5.34
C GLU A 31 5.66 7.62 -6.29
N ARG A 32 6.88 7.76 -5.75
CA ARG A 32 8.12 7.64 -6.54
C ARG A 32 8.32 6.23 -7.10
N ALA A 33 8.00 5.18 -6.33
CA ALA A 33 8.07 3.80 -6.82
C ALA A 33 7.07 3.60 -7.97
N VAL A 34 5.79 3.95 -7.75
CA VAL A 34 4.71 3.82 -8.73
C VAL A 34 4.96 4.63 -10.01
N ALA A 35 5.53 5.83 -9.89
CA ALA A 35 5.86 6.68 -11.04
C ALA A 35 6.99 6.10 -11.92
N ARG A 36 7.83 5.24 -11.36
CA ARG A 36 8.92 4.57 -12.08
C ARG A 36 8.47 3.24 -12.66
N GLU A 37 7.69 2.49 -11.91
CA GLU A 37 7.12 1.23 -12.33
C GLU A 37 5.78 1.03 -11.63
N ARG A 38 4.74 0.72 -12.40
CA ARG A 38 3.40 0.56 -11.85
C ARG A 38 3.08 -0.93 -11.76
N THR A 39 3.20 -1.50 -10.57
CA THR A 39 2.88 -2.90 -10.27
C THR A 39 1.76 -2.99 -9.23
N ALA A 40 1.12 -4.15 -9.10
CA ALA A 40 0.12 -4.37 -8.05
C ALA A 40 0.72 -4.18 -6.65
N THR A 41 1.92 -4.71 -6.39
CA THR A 41 2.63 -4.57 -5.12
C THR A 41 2.96 -3.11 -4.78
N TYR A 42 3.34 -2.29 -5.76
CA TYR A 42 3.67 -0.89 -5.47
C TYR A 42 2.40 -0.04 -5.25
N LEU A 43 1.29 -0.40 -5.89
CA LEU A 43 -0.01 0.21 -5.60
C LEU A 43 -0.52 -0.20 -4.21
N ASP A 44 -0.30 -1.44 -3.79
CA ASP A 44 -0.60 -1.90 -2.43
C ASP A 44 0.15 -1.10 -1.37
N THR A 45 1.44 -0.89 -1.58
CA THR A 45 2.26 -0.04 -0.70
C THR A 45 1.77 1.40 -0.67
N LEU A 46 1.37 1.95 -1.83
CA LEU A 46 0.79 3.30 -1.89
C LEU A 46 -0.56 3.37 -1.15
N ALA A 47 -1.39 2.33 -1.25
CA ALA A 47 -2.65 2.25 -0.52
C ALA A 47 -2.42 2.20 1.00
N ALA A 48 -1.45 1.39 1.46
CA ALA A 48 -1.04 1.34 2.86
C ALA A 48 -0.56 2.72 3.36
N ALA A 49 0.25 3.42 2.56
CA ALA A 49 0.74 4.76 2.89
C ALA A 49 -0.40 5.79 3.00
N TYR A 50 -1.39 5.73 2.10
CA TYR A 50 -2.59 6.56 2.20
C TYR A 50 -3.41 6.24 3.46
N ALA A 51 -3.57 4.96 3.79
CA ALA A 51 -4.29 4.55 4.99
C ALA A 51 -3.60 5.04 6.27
N GLU A 52 -2.26 4.97 6.34
CA GLU A 52 -1.48 5.51 7.46
C GLU A 52 -1.65 7.03 7.62
N ALA A 53 -1.77 7.75 6.51
CA ALA A 53 -2.05 9.18 6.52
C ALA A 53 -3.53 9.54 6.79
N GLY A 54 -4.39 8.54 7.03
CA GLY A 54 -5.84 8.73 7.25
C GLY A 54 -6.64 9.03 5.98
N ARG A 55 -6.04 8.88 4.80
CA ARG A 55 -6.66 9.09 3.48
C ARG A 55 -7.31 7.79 2.99
N PHE A 56 -8.30 7.30 3.74
CA PHE A 56 -8.89 5.98 3.47
C PHE A 56 -9.59 5.86 2.11
N ASP A 57 -10.23 6.92 1.62
CA ASP A 57 -10.86 6.90 0.29
C ASP A 57 -9.82 6.67 -0.82
N ASP A 58 -8.66 7.34 -0.72
CA ASP A 58 -7.54 7.14 -1.64
C ASP A 58 -6.93 5.74 -1.50
N ALA A 59 -6.81 5.25 -0.26
CA ALA A 59 -6.32 3.89 0.03
C ALA A 59 -7.21 2.83 -0.62
N VAL A 60 -8.53 2.90 -0.44
CA VAL A 60 -9.50 1.98 -1.03
C VAL A 60 -9.42 2.03 -2.56
N SER A 61 -9.45 3.22 -3.15
CA SER A 61 -9.39 3.36 -4.61
C SER A 61 -8.09 2.83 -5.20
N THR A 62 -6.96 3.04 -4.52
CA THR A 62 -5.65 2.56 -4.96
C THR A 62 -5.54 1.04 -4.82
N GLN A 63 -6.07 0.47 -3.73
CA GLN A 63 -6.05 -0.96 -3.48
C GLN A 63 -6.93 -1.74 -4.48
N GLU A 64 -8.10 -1.19 -4.83
CA GLU A 64 -8.96 -1.78 -5.87
C GLU A 64 -8.25 -1.81 -7.24
N GLN A 65 -7.45 -0.78 -7.55
CA GLN A 65 -6.61 -0.77 -8.76
C GLN A 65 -5.51 -1.83 -8.69
N ALA A 66 -4.88 -2.03 -7.53
CA ALA A 66 -3.86 -3.07 -7.33
C ALA A 66 -4.44 -4.47 -7.62
N ILE A 67 -5.59 -4.79 -7.02
CA ILE A 67 -6.30 -6.06 -7.21
C ILE A 67 -6.71 -6.26 -8.68
N ALA A 68 -7.15 -5.20 -9.37
CA ALA A 68 -7.56 -5.25 -10.76
C ALA A 68 -6.40 -5.54 -11.74
N MET A 69 -5.14 -5.32 -11.34
CA MET A 69 -3.97 -5.61 -12.16
C MET A 69 -3.54 -7.08 -12.14
N LEU A 70 -3.96 -7.83 -11.12
CA LEU A 70 -3.58 -9.23 -10.96
C LEU A 70 -4.27 -10.12 -11.99
N ASN A 71 -3.56 -11.15 -12.45
CA ASN A 71 -4.07 -12.21 -13.31
C ASN A 71 -4.56 -13.43 -12.50
N GLU A 72 -4.97 -14.50 -13.20
CA GLU A 72 -5.51 -15.71 -12.56
C GLU A 72 -4.46 -16.54 -11.80
N ALA A 73 -3.17 -16.40 -12.11
CA ALA A 73 -2.10 -17.13 -11.41
C ALA A 73 -1.72 -16.48 -10.07
N GLU A 74 -2.11 -15.24 -9.83
CA GLU A 74 -1.74 -14.44 -8.65
C GLU A 74 -2.84 -14.49 -7.56
N GLN A 75 -3.47 -15.64 -7.34
CA GLN A 75 -4.59 -15.76 -6.39
C GLN A 75 -4.19 -15.52 -4.95
N GLU A 76 -2.99 -15.94 -4.55
CA GLU A 76 -2.47 -15.75 -3.19
C GLU A 76 -2.31 -14.26 -2.89
N LEU A 77 -1.57 -13.55 -3.74
CA LEU A 77 -1.44 -12.09 -3.67
C LEU A 77 -2.80 -11.38 -3.74
N ARG A 78 -3.75 -11.87 -4.56
CA ARG A 78 -5.11 -11.30 -4.60
C ARG A 78 -5.82 -11.42 -3.25
N GLY A 79 -5.62 -12.53 -2.53
CA GLY A 79 -6.15 -12.73 -1.19
C GLY A 79 -5.58 -11.72 -0.20
N GLU A 80 -4.27 -11.57 -0.15
CA GLU A 80 -3.57 -10.60 0.70
C GLU A 80 -4.05 -9.16 0.43
N LEU A 81 -4.07 -8.75 -0.84
CA LEU A 81 -4.54 -7.42 -1.22
C LEU A 81 -6.01 -7.17 -0.84
N ALA A 82 -6.85 -8.20 -0.85
CA ALA A 82 -8.25 -8.10 -0.44
C ALA A 82 -8.39 -7.93 1.08
N GLU A 83 -7.53 -8.57 1.88
CA GLU A 83 -7.49 -8.36 3.34
C GLU A 83 -7.09 -6.92 3.69
N HIS A 84 -6.09 -6.38 2.99
CA HIS A 84 -5.70 -4.97 3.13
C HIS A 84 -6.87 -4.03 2.76
N LEU A 85 -7.57 -4.31 1.66
CA LEU A 85 -8.73 -3.54 1.22
C LEU A 85 -9.85 -3.52 2.27
N ASP A 86 -10.15 -4.66 2.88
CA ASP A 86 -11.18 -4.76 3.91
C ASP A 86 -10.81 -3.97 5.17
N ALA A 87 -9.52 -3.92 5.54
CA ALA A 87 -9.03 -3.05 6.60
C ALA A 87 -9.27 -1.57 6.26
N TYR A 88 -8.90 -1.13 5.05
CA TYR A 88 -9.06 0.27 4.62
C TYR A 88 -10.54 0.69 4.54
N ARG A 89 -11.42 -0.19 4.03
CA ARG A 89 -12.88 0.04 4.04
C ARG A 89 -13.46 0.16 5.45
N ALA A 90 -12.86 -0.50 6.42
CA ALA A 90 -13.20 -0.36 7.84
C ALA A 90 -12.57 0.87 8.52
N GLY A 91 -11.85 1.72 7.76
CA GLY A 91 -11.14 2.89 8.30
C GLY A 91 -9.96 2.52 9.19
N ARG A 92 -9.35 1.35 8.97
CA ARG A 92 -8.19 0.87 9.73
C ARG A 92 -6.96 0.78 8.82
N PRO A 93 -5.81 1.36 9.22
CA PRO A 93 -4.56 1.12 8.51
C PRO A 93 -4.11 -0.34 8.61
N TRP A 94 -3.33 -0.80 7.65
CA TRP A 94 -2.69 -2.11 7.69
C TRP A 94 -1.45 -2.07 8.58
N ARG A 95 -1.17 -3.19 9.26
CA ARG A 95 -0.02 -3.34 10.15
C ARG A 95 0.67 -4.68 9.93
N GLU A 96 1.99 -4.65 9.95
CA GLU A 96 2.88 -5.81 9.85
C GLU A 96 4.14 -5.61 10.72
#